data_AF-A0A966KCL7-F1
#
_entry.id   AF-A0A966KCL7-F1
#
_cell.length_a   1.000
_cell.length_b   1.000
_cell.length_c   1.000
_cell.angle_alpha   90.00
_cell.angle_beta   90.00
_cell.angle_gamma   90.00
#
_symmetry.space_group_name_H-M   'P 1'
#
loop_
_entity.id
_entity.type
_entity.pdbx_description
1 polymer ?
#
loop_
_entity_poly.entity_id
_entity_poly.type
_entity_poly.pdbx_seq_one_letter_code
_entity_poly.pdbx_strand_id
1 'polypeptide(L)'
;HGSNEQYIDKNYGNLLIIWDKMFGTFEPEKEPVTYGLVKNVNTFNPVTITFMGWKAIMDDIKQSKSISQALHLFFGPPNTRSKEMF
;
A
#
# COMPACT_ATOMS: atom_id res chain seq x y z
N HIS A 1 -3.61 10.06 6.40
CA HIS A 1 -3.16 8.76 6.94
C HIS A 1 -1.70 8.93 7.37
N GLY A 2 -1.31 8.35 8.50
CA GLY A 2 0.08 8.38 8.94
C GLY A 2 0.91 7.45 8.06
N SER A 3 2.13 7.85 7.74
CA SER A 3 3.09 7.03 6.98
C SER A 3 4.20 6.46 7.84
N ASN A 4 4.23 6.76 9.15
CA ASN A 4 5.13 6.11 10.09
C ASN A 4 4.84 4.61 10.10
N GLU A 5 5.90 3.79 10.10
CA GLU A 5 5.79 2.33 10.08
C GLU A 5 4.89 1.78 11.20
N GLN A 6 4.97 2.35 12.40
CA GLN A 6 4.13 1.97 13.55
C GLN A 6 2.63 2.26 13.38
N TYR A 7 2.25 3.20 12.50
CA TYR A 7 0.86 3.61 12.28
C TYR A 7 0.26 3.05 10.99
N ILE A 8 1.04 2.30 10.20
CA ILE A 8 0.53 1.59 9.02
C ILE A 8 -0.42 0.50 9.47
N ASP A 9 -1.57 0.44 8.80
CA ASP A 9 -2.60 -0.56 9.06
C ASP A 9 -3.14 -0.55 10.51
N LYS A 10 -3.21 0.66 11.10
CA LYS A 10 -3.76 0.93 12.43
C LYS A 10 -4.80 2.05 12.38
N ASN A 11 -5.63 2.12 13.42
CA ASN A 11 -6.58 3.22 13.67
C ASN A 11 -7.51 3.52 12.47
N TYR A 12 -8.17 2.50 11.94
CA TYR A 12 -9.09 2.58 10.80
C TYR A 12 -10.45 3.19 11.16
N GLY A 13 -10.79 3.27 12.44
CA GLY A 13 -12.03 3.85 12.95
C GLY A 13 -12.07 5.36 12.72
N ASN A 14 -12.41 5.77 11.49
CA ASN A 14 -12.47 7.17 11.05
C ASN A 14 -13.33 8.08 11.96
N LEU A 15 -14.31 7.51 12.68
CA LEU A 15 -15.23 8.24 13.54
C LEU A 15 -15.20 7.79 15.01
N LEU A 16 -15.24 6.48 15.26
CA LEU A 16 -15.32 5.93 16.62
C LEU A 16 -14.17 4.96 16.88
N ILE A 17 -13.38 5.25 17.92
CA ILE A 17 -12.27 4.42 18.41
C ILE A 17 -12.69 3.00 18.85
N ILE A 18 -13.98 2.79 19.12
CA ILE A 18 -14.51 1.49 19.58
C ILE A 18 -14.18 0.39 18.56
N TRP A 19 -14.28 0.69 17.26
CA TRP A 19 -14.00 -0.28 16.21
C TRP A 19 -12.54 -0.75 16.26
N ASP A 20 -11.58 0.17 16.44
CA ASP A 20 -10.17 -0.19 16.52
C ASP A 20 -9.82 -1.01 17.75
N LYS A 21 -10.51 -0.75 18.88
CA LYS A 21 -10.33 -1.55 20.09
C LYS A 21 -10.94 -2.94 19.96
N MET A 22 -12.11 -3.06 19.31
CA MET A 22 -12.78 -4.34 19.09
C MET A 22 -12.00 -5.24 18.12
N PHE A 23 -11.43 -4.65 17.05
CA PHE A 23 -10.67 -5.40 16.03
C PHE A 23 -9.16 -5.45 16.29
N GLY A 24 -8.67 -4.84 17.38
CA GLY A 24 -7.26 -4.88 17.76
C GLY A 24 -6.33 -4.07 16.83
N THR A 25 -6.88 -3.11 16.09
CA THR A 25 -6.13 -2.22 15.20
C THR A 25 -5.74 -0.89 15.87
N PHE A 26 -6.11 -0.71 17.13
CA PHE A 26 -5.74 0.49 17.89
C PHE A 26 -4.23 0.56 18.15
N GLU A 27 -3.62 1.68 17.78
CA GLU A 27 -2.24 2.04 18.14
C GLU A 27 -2.23 3.48 18.72
N PRO A 28 -1.73 3.69 19.94
CA PRO A 28 -1.58 5.04 20.49
C PRO A 28 -0.51 5.84 19.75
N GLU A 29 -0.73 7.14 19.59
CA GLU A 29 0.30 8.05 19.08
C GLU A 29 1.41 8.24 20.13
N LYS A 30 2.60 7.74 19.82
CA LYS A 30 3.83 7.79 20.63
C LYS A 30 4.86 8.77 20.07
N GLU A 31 4.83 8.99 18.75
CA GLU A 31 5.69 9.89 18.02
C GLU A 31 4.85 10.77 17.09
N PRO A 32 5.33 11.97 16.73
CA PRO A 32 4.62 12.82 15.78
C PRO A 32 4.30 12.09 14.47
N VAL A 33 3.03 12.15 14.06
CA VAL A 33 2.58 11.55 12.81
C VAL A 33 3.18 12.28 11.61
N THR A 34 3.93 11.55 10.79
CA THR A 34 4.29 11.96 9.44
C THR A 34 3.15 11.63 8.52
N TYR A 35 2.66 12.61 7.77
CA TYR A 35 1.55 12.43 6.84
C TYR A 35 2.06 12.28 5.41
N GLY A 36 1.39 11.41 4.64
CA GLY A 36 1.67 11.23 3.22
C GLY A 36 1.63 9.76 2.82
N LEU A 37 2.25 9.46 1.69
CA LEU A 37 2.49 8.09 1.27
C LEU A 37 3.75 7.56 1.96
N VAL A 38 3.80 6.24 2.23
CA VAL A 38 5.03 5.57 2.71
C VAL A 38 6.17 5.80 1.71
N LYS A 39 5.85 5.72 0.42
CA LYS A 39 6.72 6.11 -0.69
C LYS A 39 6.08 7.23 -1.47
N ASN A 40 6.69 8.41 -1.40
CA ASN A 40 6.19 9.57 -2.13
C ASN A 40 6.41 9.42 -3.64
N VAL A 41 5.47 9.97 -4.40
CA VAL A 41 5.57 10.09 -5.85
C VAL A 41 6.33 11.37 -6.21
N ASN A 42 7.35 11.25 -7.07
CA ASN A 42 8.17 12.39 -7.49
C ASN A 42 7.59 13.12 -8.72
N THR A 43 6.26 13.23 -8.80
CA THR A 43 5.56 13.87 -9.92
C THR A 43 4.21 14.39 -9.49
N PHE A 44 3.74 15.46 -10.14
CA PHE A 44 2.42 16.04 -9.97
C PHE A 44 1.49 15.75 -11.15
N ASN A 45 1.93 14.95 -12.13
CA ASN A 45 1.11 14.59 -13.28
C ASN A 45 0.03 13.56 -12.87
N PRO A 46 -1.27 13.92 -12.94
CA PRO A 46 -2.34 13.04 -12.48
C PRO A 46 -2.47 11.76 -13.33
N VAL A 47 -2.14 11.82 -14.62
CA VAL A 47 -2.15 10.64 -15.50
C VAL A 47 -1.08 9.66 -15.04
N THR A 48 0.14 10.15 -14.77
CA THR A 48 1.22 9.30 -14.28
C THR A 48 0.87 8.67 -12.93
N ILE A 49 0.35 9.44 -11.99
CA ILE A 49 -0.03 8.95 -10.66
C ILE A 49 -1.13 7.88 -10.75
N THR A 50 -2.11 8.08 -11.65
CA THR A 50 -3.21 7.13 -11.84
C THR A 50 -2.75 5.81 -12.46
N PHE A 51 -1.83 5.87 -13.44
CA PHE A 51 -1.44 4.69 -14.24
C PHE A 51 -0.12 4.03 -13.81
N MET A 52 0.67 4.62 -12.91
CA MET A 52 1.97 4.05 -12.52
C MET A 52 1.86 2.65 -11.89
N GLY A 53 0.83 2.39 -11.08
CA GLY A 53 0.60 1.07 -10.50
C GLY A 53 0.25 0.01 -11.55
N TRP A 54 -0.57 0.37 -12.53
CA TRP A 54 -0.89 -0.50 -13.66
C TRP A 54 0.33 -0.83 -14.50
N LYS A 55 1.18 0.17 -14.76
CA LYS A 55 2.45 -0.02 -15.47
C LYS A 55 3.37 -1.00 -14.73
N ALA A 56 3.53 -0.85 -13.41
CA ALA A 56 4.33 -1.76 -12.60
C ALA A 56 3.82 -3.21 -12.66
N ILE A 57 2.50 -3.41 -12.55
CA ILE A 57 1.88 -4.74 -12.70
C ILE A 57 2.17 -5.34 -14.08
N MET A 58 2.04 -4.54 -15.15
CA MET A 58 2.34 -5.01 -16.50
C MET A 58 3.82 -5.36 -16.68
N ASP A 59 4.72 -4.60 -16.08
CA ASP A 59 6.16 -4.84 -16.14
C ASP A 59 6.56 -6.10 -15.34
N ASP A 60 5.91 -6.37 -14.20
CA ASP A 60 6.04 -7.62 -13.43
C ASP A 60 5.54 -8.84 -14.24
N ILE A 61 4.38 -8.71 -14.91
CA ILE A 61 3.82 -9.77 -15.76
C ILE A 61 4.73 -10.08 -16.94
N LYS A 62 5.29 -9.06 -17.61
CA LYS A 62 6.23 -9.25 -18.73
C LYS A 62 7.51 -9.97 -18.33
N GLN A 63 7.97 -9.76 -17.09
CA GLN A 63 9.17 -10.40 -16.54
C GLN A 63 8.89 -11.81 -16.00
N SER A 64 7.61 -12.19 -15.85
CA SER A 64 7.24 -13.51 -15.36
C SER A 64 7.65 -14.63 -16.33
N LYS A 65 8.10 -15.75 -15.79
CA LYS A 65 8.60 -16.90 -16.57
C LYS A 65 7.50 -17.88 -16.96
N SER A 66 6.29 -17.72 -16.44
CA SER A 66 5.16 -18.61 -16.71
C SER A 66 3.81 -17.91 -16.58
N ILE A 67 2.82 -18.44 -17.29
CA ILE A 67 1.43 -17.95 -17.25
C ILE A 67 0.84 -18.09 -15.83
N SER A 68 1.19 -19.16 -15.11
CA SER A 68 0.78 -19.34 -13.72
C SER A 68 1.35 -18.25 -12.82
N GLN A 69 2.62 -17.87 -13.00
CA GLN A 69 3.23 -16.77 -12.27
C GLN A 69 2.59 -15.42 -12.62
N ALA A 70 2.30 -15.17 -13.89
CA ALA A 70 1.59 -13.96 -14.32
C ALA A 70 0.21 -13.83 -13.65
N LEU A 71 -0.58 -14.92 -13.63
CA LEU A 71 -1.88 -14.95 -12.96
C LEU A 71 -1.75 -14.73 -11.45
N HIS A 72 -0.75 -15.33 -10.82
CA HIS A 72 -0.50 -15.15 -9.39
C HIS A 72 -0.04 -13.72 -9.05
N LEU A 73 0.73 -13.05 -9.92
CA LEU A 73 1.12 -11.65 -9.72
C LEU A 73 -0.07 -10.67 -9.87
N PHE A 74 -1.00 -11.01 -10.76
CA PHE A 74 -2.18 -10.18 -11.00
C PHE A 74 -3.26 -10.36 -9.93
N PHE A 75 -3.59 -11.60 -9.58
CA PHE A 75 -4.68 -11.94 -8.64
C PHE A 75 -4.22 -12.23 -7.21
N GLY A 76 -2.93 -12.43 -6.99
CA GLY A 76 -2.37 -12.76 -5.68
C GLY A 76 -2.24 -11.55 -4.75
N PRO A 77 -1.92 -11.80 -3.48
CA PRO A 77 -1.77 -10.75 -2.49
C PRO A 77 -0.64 -9.76 -2.83
N PRO A 78 -0.70 -8.50 -2.35
CA PRO A 78 0.27 -7.45 -2.72
C PRO A 78 1.73 -7.79 -2.41
N ASN A 79 1.98 -8.65 -1.44
CA ASN A 79 3.31 -9.14 -1.04
C ASN A 79 4.00 -10.02 -2.11
N THR A 80 3.29 -10.40 -3.17
CA THR A 80 3.85 -11.20 -4.28
C THR A 80 4.65 -10.37 -5.28
N ARG A 81 4.57 -9.04 -5.18
CA ARG A 81 5.18 -8.09 -6.13
C ARG A 81 6.57 -7.65 -5.68
N SER A 82 7.36 -7.16 -6.63
CA SER A 82 8.60 -6.44 -6.33
C SER A 82 8.31 -5.35 -5.28
N LYS A 83 9.10 -5.34 -4.20
CA LYS A 83 8.95 -4.49 -2.99
C LYS A 83 8.84 -2.98 -3.25
N GLU A 84 8.90 -2.49 -4.48
CA GLU A 84 8.95 -1.07 -4.78
C GLU A 84 7.59 -0.37 -4.69
N MET A 85 6.46 -1.09 -4.75
CA MET A 85 5.13 -0.47 -4.87
C MET A 85 4.45 0.03 -3.58
N PHE A 86 4.93 -0.37 -2.40
CA PHE A 86 4.34 0.00 -1.10
C PHE A 86 5.40 0.40 -0.10
#